data_AF-A0A383CFQ8-F1
#
_entry.id   AF-A0A383CFQ8-F1
#
_cell.length_a   1.000
_cell.length_b   1.000
_cell.length_c   1.000
_cell.angle_alpha   90.00
_cell.angle_beta   90.00
_cell.angle_gamma   90.00
#
_symmetry.space_group_name_H-M   'P 1'
#
loop_
_entity.id
_entity.type
_entity.pdbx_description
1 polymer ?
#
loop_
_entity_poly.entity_id
_entity_poly.type
_entity_poly.pdbx_seq_one_letter_code
_entity_poly.pdbx_strand_id
1 'polypeptide(L)'
;MPSAQKISIGALLITLLIILPLIVNSGFALTVMSQGGVAIILALAFNMLLGQGGMLSFGHAIYFGLAGYFTAHVLNGMANGDLPYVPVSLIPLAGGLAGL
;
A
#
# COMPACT_ATOMS: atom_id res chain seq x y z
N MET A 1 -15.43 20.00 -19.35
CA MET A 1 -14.86 18.76 -19.90
C MET A 1 -13.34 18.90 -19.91
N PRO A 2 -12.56 17.93 -19.41
CA PRO A 2 -11.10 18.00 -19.48
C PRO A 2 -10.65 18.06 -20.95
N SER A 3 -9.64 18.88 -21.25
CA SER A 3 -9.11 18.99 -22.62
C SER A 3 -8.46 17.67 -23.05
N ALA A 4 -8.52 17.34 -24.35
CA ALA A 4 -7.97 16.11 -24.91
C ALA A 4 -6.50 15.88 -24.51
N GLN A 5 -5.73 16.95 -24.35
CA GLN A 5 -4.35 16.93 -23.87
C GLN A 5 -4.19 16.42 -22.43
N LYS A 6 -5.12 16.73 -21.51
CA LYS A 6 -5.06 16.24 -20.12
C LYS A 6 -5.33 14.73 -20.07
N ILE A 7 -6.24 14.25 -20.91
CA ILE A 7 -6.58 12.83 -21.02
C ILE A 7 -5.39 12.05 -21.58
N SER A 8 -4.73 12.56 -22.63
CA SER A 8 -3.58 11.87 -23.24
C SER A 8 -2.39 11.79 -22.28
N ILE A 9 -2.09 12.86 -21.53
CA ILE A 9 -1.03 12.85 -20.52
C ILE A 9 -1.35 11.85 -19.40
N GLY A 10 -2.59 11.83 -18.91
CA GLY A 10 -3.02 10.87 -17.88
C GLY A 10 -2.87 9.42 -18.34
N ALA A 11 -3.31 9.12 -19.57
CA ALA A 11 -3.18 7.79 -20.15
C ALA A 11 -1.70 7.36 -20.30
N LEU A 12 -0.83 8.29 -20.71
CA LEU A 12 0.63 8.07 -20.80
C LEU A 12 1.24 7.72 -19.44
N LEU A 13 0.91 8.49 -18.39
CA LEU A 13 1.40 8.26 -17.04
C LEU A 13 0.93 6.92 -16.46
N ILE A 14 -0.34 6.56 -16.68
CA ILE A 14 -0.88 5.26 -16.23
C ILE A 14 -0.13 4.12 -16.93
N THR A 15 0.05 4.23 -18.25
CA THR A 15 0.76 3.23 -19.04
C THR A 15 2.19 3.07 -18.56
N LEU A 16 2.89 4.19 -18.29
CA LEU A 16 4.24 4.18 -17.74
C LEU A 16 4.28 3.48 -16.37
N LEU A 17 3.38 3.81 -15.45
CA LEU A 17 3.34 3.22 -14.11
C LEU A 17 3.07 1.71 -14.12
N ILE A 18 2.33 1.21 -15.10
CA ILE A 18 2.08 -0.25 -15.27
C ILE A 18 3.31 -0.95 -15.84
N ILE A 19 3.96 -0.36 -16.84
CA ILE A 19 5.10 -0.99 -17.53
C ILE A 19 6.35 -0.98 -16.64
N LEU A 20 6.56 0.07 -15.85
CA LEU A 20 7.77 0.27 -15.07
C LEU A 20 8.12 -0.91 -14.13
N PRO A 21 7.20 -1.47 -13.30
CA PRO A 21 7.53 -2.63 -12.48
C PRO A 21 7.71 -3.93 -13.27
N LEU A 22 7.20 -4.01 -14.51
CA LEU A 22 7.31 -5.21 -15.35
C LEU A 22 8.68 -5.34 -16.03
N ILE A 23 9.38 -4.22 -16.24
CA ILE A 23 10.72 -4.19 -16.86
C ILE A 23 11.86 -4.19 -15.85
N VAL A 24 11.56 -3.92 -14.57
CA VAL A 24 12.54 -3.83 -13.49
C VAL A 24 12.73 -5.19 -12.84
N ASN A 25 13.90 -5.80 -13.04
CA ASN A 25 14.23 -7.13 -12.51
C ASN A 25 14.91 -7.13 -11.13
N SER A 26 15.25 -5.96 -10.58
CA SER A 26 15.93 -5.86 -9.28
C SER A 26 14.91 -5.84 -8.14
N GLY A 27 15.02 -6.78 -7.20
CA GLY A 27 14.14 -6.85 -6.03
C GLY A 27 14.22 -5.60 -5.14
N PHE A 28 15.40 -4.98 -5.01
CA PHE A 28 15.55 -3.72 -4.28
C PHE A 28 14.78 -2.58 -4.96
N ALA A 29 14.90 -2.47 -6.30
CA ALA A 29 14.20 -1.45 -7.06
C ALA A 29 12.67 -1.64 -6.97
N LEU A 30 12.18 -2.89 -7.03
CA LEU A 30 10.76 -3.20 -6.83
C LEU A 30 10.25 -2.80 -5.45
N THR A 31 11.04 -3.02 -4.39
CA THR A 31 10.69 -2.57 -3.03
C THR A 31 10.59 -1.05 -2.94
N VAL A 32 11.58 -0.33 -3.46
CA VAL A 32 11.58 1.15 -3.46
C VAL A 32 10.42 1.70 -4.27
N MET A 33 10.12 1.12 -5.44
CA MET A 33 8.98 1.52 -6.27
C MET A 33 7.65 1.26 -5.56
N SER A 34 7.52 0.13 -4.85
CA SER A 34 6.34 -0.19 -4.05
C SER A 34 6.13 0.81 -2.92
N GLN A 35 7.19 1.14 -2.19
CA GLN A 35 7.15 2.17 -1.13
C GLN A 35 6.81 3.55 -1.69
N GLY A 36 7.35 3.91 -2.86
CA GLY A 36 6.98 5.13 -3.57
C GLY A 36 5.50 5.18 -3.96
N GLY A 37 4.95 4.06 -4.46
CA GLY A 37 3.52 3.92 -4.75
C GLY A 37 2.64 4.12 -3.51
N VAL A 38 3.01 3.50 -2.39
CA VAL A 38 2.32 3.70 -1.09
C VAL A 38 2.37 5.17 -0.67
N ALA A 39 3.51 5.84 -0.81
CA ALA A 39 3.65 7.27 -0.50
C ALA A 39 2.80 8.17 -1.41
N ILE A 40 2.69 7.86 -2.70
CA ILE A 40 1.82 8.59 -3.64
C ILE A 40 0.35 8.44 -3.23
N ILE A 41 -0.09 7.22 -2.94
CA ILE A 41 -1.48 6.97 -2.48
C ILE A 41 -1.75 7.71 -1.18
N LEU A 42 -0.81 7.67 -0.23
CA LEU A 42 -0.89 8.39 1.03
C LEU A 42 -1.03 9.91 0.78
N ALA A 43 -0.18 10.50 -0.06
CA ALA A 43 -0.20 11.92 -0.37
C ALA A 43 -1.52 12.34 -1.05
N LEU A 44 -2.03 11.53 -1.98
CA LEU A 44 -3.32 11.77 -2.64
C LEU A 44 -4.49 11.69 -1.66
N ALA A 45 -4.52 10.67 -0.81
CA ALA A 45 -5.54 10.52 0.24
C ALA A 45 -5.47 11.71 1.22
N PHE A 46 -4.26 12.12 1.59
CA PHE A 46 -4.03 13.26 2.48
C PHE A 46 -4.53 14.57 1.87
N ASN A 47 -4.24 14.80 0.58
CA ASN A 47 -4.71 15.96 -0.17
C ASN A 47 -6.25 15.99 -0.25
N MET A 48 -6.90 14.84 -0.40
CA MET A 48 -8.38 14.76 -0.44
C MET A 48 -9.01 15.00 0.94
N LEU A 49 -8.45 14.39 1.99
CA LEU A 49 -8.94 14.53 3.37
C LEU A 49 -8.77 15.96 3.91
N LEU A 50 -7.63 16.59 3.65
CA LEU A 50 -7.40 18.00 4.01
C LEU A 50 -8.16 18.97 3.10
N GLY A 51 -8.24 18.70 1.79
CA GLY A 51 -8.77 19.64 0.80
C GLY A 51 -10.30 19.76 0.76
N GLN A 52 -11.05 18.69 1.08
CA GLN A 52 -12.53 18.72 1.10
C GLN A 52 -13.12 18.32 2.46
N GLY A 53 -12.37 17.57 3.28
CA GLY A 53 -12.86 17.04 4.55
C GLY A 53 -12.47 17.84 5.79
N GLY A 54 -11.45 18.70 5.73
CA GLY A 54 -10.96 19.51 6.86
C GLY A 54 -10.49 18.71 8.09
N MET A 55 -10.44 17.38 8.01
CA MET A 55 -10.17 16.47 9.12
C MET A 55 -8.94 15.62 8.83
N LEU A 56 -7.91 15.80 9.66
CA LEU A 56 -6.66 15.04 9.66
C LEU A 56 -6.75 13.89 10.69
N SER A 57 -7.90 13.20 10.77
CA SER A 57 -8.05 12.12 11.76
C SER A 57 -7.58 10.79 11.19
N PHE A 58 -6.33 10.43 11.51
CA PHE A 58 -5.80 9.08 11.33
C PHE A 58 -6.21 8.11 12.44
N GLY A 59 -7.06 8.54 13.39
CA GLY A 59 -7.41 7.74 14.57
C GLY A 59 -7.95 6.35 14.22
N HIS A 60 -8.73 6.23 13.15
CA HIS A 60 -9.18 4.92 12.67
C HIS A 60 -8.23 4.26 11.66
N ALA A 61 -7.37 5.04 11.00
CA ALA A 61 -6.40 4.54 10.02
C ALA A 61 -5.23 3.79 10.68
N ILE A 62 -4.90 4.14 11.94
CA ILE A 62 -3.83 3.49 12.70
C ILE A 62 -4.14 2.01 12.98
N TYR A 63 -5.41 1.64 13.16
CA TYR A 63 -5.85 0.26 13.35
C TYR A 63 -5.49 -0.62 12.15
N PHE A 64 -5.72 -0.13 10.93
CA PHE A 64 -5.33 -0.84 9.72
C PHE A 64 -3.79 -0.91 9.55
N GLY A 65 -3.08 0.13 9.96
CA GLY A 65 -1.62 0.14 9.99
C GLY A 65 -1.03 -0.90 10.94
N LEU A 66 -1.57 -0.97 12.17
CA LEU A 66 -1.20 -1.97 13.18
C LEU A 66 -1.56 -3.39 12.74
N ALA A 67 -2.75 -3.58 12.17
CA ALA A 67 -3.17 -4.86 11.59
C ALA A 67 -2.17 -5.36 10.53
N GLY A 68 -1.80 -4.50 9.58
CA GLY A 68 -0.82 -4.83 8.53
C GLY A 68 0.58 -5.10 9.08
N TYR A 69 1.04 -4.30 10.05
CA TYR A 69 2.33 -4.51 10.72
C TYR A 69 2.39 -5.87 11.43
N PHE A 70 1.33 -6.21 12.18
CA PHE A 70 1.25 -7.48 12.90
C PHE A 70 1.16 -8.67 11.94
N THR A 71 0.35 -8.56 10.87
CA THR A 71 0.31 -9.56 9.79
C THR A 71 1.70 -9.80 9.20
N ALA A 72 2.47 -8.75 8.92
CA ALA A 72 3.84 -8.88 8.40
C ALA A 72 4.78 -9.55 9.42
N HIS A 73 4.64 -9.23 10.71
CA HIS A 73 5.43 -9.86 11.76
C HIS A 73 5.15 -11.36 11.89
N VAL A 74 3.87 -11.77 11.83
CA VAL A 74 3.47 -13.19 11.82
C VAL A 74 4.04 -13.90 10.59
N LEU A 75 3.95 -13.27 9.41
CA LEU A 75 4.48 -13.83 8.17
C LEU A 75 6.00 -14.06 8.24
N ASN A 76 6.73 -13.10 8.80
CA ASN A 76 8.18 -13.19 8.98
C ASN A 76 8.56 -14.24 10.04
N GLY A 77 7.83 -14.32 11.16
CA GLY A 77 8.04 -15.35 12.17
C GLY A 77 7.80 -16.77 11.64
N MET A 78 6.81 -16.95 10.77
CA MET A 78 6.61 -18.22 10.06
C MET A 78 7.75 -18.53 9.09
N ALA A 79 8.25 -17.53 8.36
CA ALA A 79 9.37 -17.69 7.43
C ALA A 79 10.69 -18.03 8.14
N ASN A 80 10.91 -17.49 9.34
CA ASN A 80 12.11 -17.72 10.16
C ASN A 80 12.05 -19.01 11.00
N GLY A 81 10.89 -19.67 11.08
CA GLY A 81 10.68 -20.87 11.89
C GLY A 81 10.37 -20.61 13.36
N ASP A 82 10.18 -19.35 13.77
CA ASP A 82 9.82 -18.94 15.13
C ASP A 82 8.33 -19.24 15.45
N LEU A 83 7.49 -19.32 14.41
CA LEU A 83 6.05 -19.56 14.52
C LEU A 83 5.62 -20.79 13.72
N PRO A 84 4.60 -21.54 14.19
CA PRO A 84 4.07 -22.69 13.45
C PRO A 84 3.45 -22.25 12.11
N TYR A 85 3.52 -23.13 11.12
CA TYR A 85 2.92 -22.88 9.81
C TYR A 85 1.39 -22.77 9.92
N VAL A 86 0.86 -21.63 9.51
CA VAL A 86 -0.58 -21.38 9.36
C VAL A 86 -0.85 -21.09 7.87
N PRO A 87 -1.97 -21.58 7.29
CA PRO A 87 -2.35 -21.22 5.93
C PRO A 87 -2.33 -19.69 5.72
N VAL A 88 -1.67 -19.24 4.65
CA VAL A 88 -1.47 -17.81 4.35
C VAL A 88 -2.80 -17.05 4.27
N SER A 89 -3.87 -17.72 3.84
CA SER A 89 -5.23 -17.18 3.81
C SER A 89 -5.81 -16.80 5.18
N LEU A 90 -5.28 -17.35 6.29
CA LEU A 90 -5.74 -17.08 7.65
C LEU A 90 -4.91 -15.99 8.36
N ILE A 91 -3.75 -15.62 7.83
CA ILE A 91 -2.87 -14.61 8.42
C ILE A 91 -3.53 -13.21 8.51
N PRO A 92 -4.43 -12.79 7.58
CA PRO A 92 -5.20 -11.57 7.75
C PRO A 92 -6.07 -11.54 9.01
N LEU A 93 -6.47 -12.69 9.58
CA LEU A 93 -7.23 -12.74 10.83
C LEU A 93 -6.37 -12.32 12.03
N ALA A 94 -5.09 -12.71 12.04
CA ALA A 94 -4.15 -12.28 13.08
C ALA A 94 -3.95 -10.75 13.04
N GLY A 95 -3.86 -10.17 11.84
CA GLY A 95 -3.85 -8.71 11.67
C GLY A 95 -5.15 -8.06 12.11
N GLY A 96 -6.29 -8.64 11.71
CA GLY A 96 -7.62 -8.18 12.13
C GLY A 96 -7.77 -8.13 13.65
N LEU A 97 -7.35 -9.18 14.36
CA LEU A 97 -7.37 -9.21 15.84
C LEU A 97 -6.45 -8.16 16.46
N ALA A 98 -5.32 -7.85 15.84
CA ALA A 98 -4.39 -6.83 16.33
C ALA A 98 -4.86 -5.39 16.04
N GLY A 99 -5.77 -5.21 15.08
CA GLY A 99 -6.32 -3.91 14.68
C GLY A 99 -7.74 -3.63 15.19
N LEU A 100 -8.34 -4.51 15.99
CA LEU A 100 -9.58 -4.23 16.73
C LEU A 100 -9.30 -3.33 17.94
#